data_AF-A0A2P8W8H4-F1
#
_entry.id   AF-A0A2P8W8H4-F1
#
_cell.length_a   1.000
_cell.length_b   1.000
_cell.length_c   1.000
_cell.angle_alpha   90.00
_cell.angle_beta   90.00
_cell.angle_gamma   90.00
#
_symmetry.space_group_name_H-M   'P 1'
#
loop_
_entity.id
_entity.type
_entity.pdbx_description
1 polymer ?
#
loop_
_entity_poly.entity_id
_entity_poly.type
_entity_poly.pdbx_seq_one_letter_code
_entity_poly.pdbx_strand_id
1 'polypeptide(L)'
;MPVLASATHSGLEESLNELSLLLNEEDWEEADRLTADLLLNAVANHQNAVRLQGSSSRQRPYLTTEAVAALPCQLLQAIDDRWQRASGGHFGFSAQLQIYADLLETVDFDPNLNNWSTPHPFFEDVGWLMLVALRPIGFLRFYNWLEFDLDAPKGHLPALWYWKIPRLESLQMGGFLTGQGGCFGDLARLDAMMLRLSRCRQIGG
;
A
#
# COMPACT_ATOMS: atom_id res chain seq x y z
N MET A 1 21.48 16.08 26.25
CA MET A 1 22.29 15.12 25.47
C MET A 1 21.36 14.26 24.63
N PRO A 2 21.48 14.25 23.29
CA PRO A 2 20.57 13.50 22.42
C PRO A 2 21.22 12.17 22.03
N VAL A 3 20.90 11.09 22.76
CA VAL A 3 21.31 9.72 22.39
C VAL A 3 20.16 8.95 21.72
N LEU A 4 18.92 9.41 21.91
CA LEU A 4 17.71 8.68 21.46
C LEU A 4 17.42 8.83 19.96
N ALA A 5 17.78 9.94 19.31
CA ALA A 5 17.54 10.14 17.87
C ALA A 5 18.49 9.30 16.98
N SER A 6 19.68 8.95 17.47
CA SER A 6 20.69 8.23 16.67
C SER A 6 20.38 6.75 16.50
N ALA A 7 19.70 6.12 17.47
CA ALA A 7 19.42 4.69 17.44
C ALA A 7 18.20 4.33 16.56
N THR A 8 17.26 5.26 16.42
CA THR A 8 16.09 5.08 15.55
C THR A 8 16.45 5.27 14.08
N HIS A 9 17.36 6.21 13.78
CA HIS A 9 17.89 6.40 12.43
C HIS A 9 18.74 5.20 11.97
N SER A 10 19.55 4.59 12.84
CA SER A 10 20.35 3.41 12.47
C SER A 10 19.49 2.18 12.17
N GLY A 11 18.43 1.95 12.94
CA GLY A 11 17.53 0.81 12.70
C GLY A 11 16.69 0.96 11.43
N LEU A 12 16.23 2.18 11.11
CA LEU A 12 15.51 2.41 9.85
C LEU A 12 16.40 2.18 8.63
N GLU A 13 17.65 2.66 8.66
CA GLU A 13 18.58 2.47 7.55
C GLU A 13 18.94 0.98 7.36
N GLU A 14 19.07 0.22 8.44
CA GLU A 14 19.26 -1.23 8.39
C GLU A 14 18.10 -1.94 7.67
N SER A 15 16.85 -1.64 8.05
CA SER A 15 15.67 -2.20 7.36
C SER A 15 15.54 -1.74 5.91
N LEU A 16 15.95 -0.52 5.57
CA LEU A 16 15.98 -0.04 4.18
C LEU A 16 17.06 -0.74 3.35
N ASN A 17 18.17 -1.12 3.96
CA ASN A 17 19.21 -1.92 3.32
C ASN A 17 18.76 -3.36 3.13
N GLU A 18 18.09 -3.96 4.12
CA GLU A 18 17.45 -5.27 4.01
C GLU A 18 16.43 -5.29 2.87
N LEU A 19 15.57 -4.27 2.77
CA LEU A 19 14.64 -4.12 1.64
C LEU A 19 15.38 -4.12 0.30
N SER A 20 16.55 -3.49 0.22
CA SER A 20 17.33 -3.47 -1.02
C SER A 20 17.91 -4.83 -1.36
N LEU A 21 18.33 -5.62 -0.36
CA LEU A 21 18.82 -6.97 -0.57
C LEU A 21 17.71 -7.85 -1.14
N LEU A 22 16.54 -7.86 -0.49
CA LEU A 22 15.38 -8.64 -0.94
C LEU A 22 14.97 -8.27 -2.38
N LEU A 23 14.90 -6.98 -2.69
CA LEU A 23 14.55 -6.51 -4.02
C LEU A 23 15.61 -6.88 -5.08
N ASN A 24 16.90 -6.84 -4.75
CA ASN A 24 17.97 -7.23 -5.67
C ASN A 24 18.03 -8.75 -5.90
N GLU A 25 17.58 -9.54 -4.93
CA GLU A 25 17.45 -11.00 -5.01
C GLU A 25 16.12 -11.42 -5.66
N GLU A 26 15.30 -10.46 -6.09
CA GLU A 26 13.96 -10.69 -6.67
C GLU A 26 13.02 -11.42 -5.70
N ASP A 27 13.25 -11.33 -4.38
CA ASP A 27 12.32 -11.79 -3.35
C ASP A 27 11.22 -10.74 -3.12
N TRP A 28 10.38 -10.58 -4.14
CA TRP A 28 9.35 -9.54 -4.20
C TRP A 28 8.30 -9.68 -3.10
N GLU A 29 7.96 -10.91 -2.70
CA GLU A 29 6.96 -11.14 -1.66
C GLU A 29 7.47 -10.71 -0.28
N GLU A 30 8.71 -11.06 0.08
CA GLU A 30 9.28 -10.65 1.36
C GLU A 30 9.60 -9.15 1.37
N ALA A 31 10.05 -8.59 0.24
CA ALA A 31 10.21 -7.15 0.08
C ALA A 31 8.88 -6.38 0.29
N ASP A 32 7.76 -6.93 -0.19
CA ASP A 32 6.44 -6.33 0.02
C ASP A 32 5.99 -6.40 1.48
N ARG A 33 6.28 -7.52 2.16
CA ARG A 33 6.04 -7.66 3.60
C ARG A 33 6.83 -6.65 4.42
N LEU A 34 8.13 -6.55 4.16
CA LEU A 34 9.01 -5.60 4.84
C LEU A 34 8.59 -4.16 4.55
N THR A 35 8.16 -3.86 3.32
CA THR A 35 7.62 -2.54 2.95
C THR A 35 6.41 -2.17 3.81
N ALA A 36 5.44 -3.08 3.97
CA ALA A 36 4.27 -2.81 4.80
C ALA A 36 4.65 -2.60 6.28
N ASP A 37 5.60 -3.36 6.80
CA ASP A 37 6.04 -3.24 8.19
C ASP A 37 6.81 -1.93 8.43
N LEU A 38 7.65 -1.49 7.50
CA LEU A 38 8.30 -0.17 7.53
C LEU A 38 7.28 0.96 7.63
N LEU A 39 6.21 0.93 6.82
CA LEU A 39 5.16 1.94 6.84
C LEU A 39 4.38 1.94 8.17
N LEU A 40 4.05 0.76 8.69
CA LEU A 40 3.35 0.64 9.98
C LEU A 40 4.20 1.14 11.15
N ASN A 41 5.49 0.79 11.15
CA ASN A 41 6.45 1.23 12.16
C ASN A 41 6.63 2.76 12.13
N ALA A 42 6.64 3.36 10.94
CA ALA A 42 6.72 4.81 10.80
C ALA A 42 5.54 5.52 11.47
N VAL A 43 4.32 5.04 11.23
CA VAL A 43 3.11 5.60 11.88
C VAL A 43 3.15 5.39 13.39
N ALA A 44 3.59 4.21 13.85
CA ALA A 44 3.70 3.91 15.28
C ALA A 44 4.72 4.81 16.03
N ASN A 45 5.82 5.16 15.37
CA ASN A 45 6.91 5.94 15.96
C ASN A 45 6.66 7.46 15.96
N HIS A 46 5.76 7.98 15.12
CA HIS A 46 5.37 9.38 15.16
C HIS A 46 4.47 9.64 16.39
N GLN A 47 5.08 10.18 17.45
CA GLN A 47 4.61 10.34 18.84
C GLN A 47 3.30 11.13 19.11
N ASN A 48 2.37 11.27 18.16
CA ASN A 48 1.04 11.84 18.42
C ASN A 48 -0.06 11.08 17.64
N ALA A 49 -0.69 10.13 18.33
CA ALA A 49 -2.12 9.83 18.22
C ALA A 49 -2.73 9.58 16.82
N VAL A 50 -2.03 8.95 15.88
CA VAL A 50 -2.77 8.20 14.87
C VAL A 50 -3.11 6.85 15.47
N ARG A 51 -4.39 6.66 15.83
CA ARG A 51 -4.89 5.34 16.19
C ARG A 51 -4.69 4.43 14.99
N LEU A 52 -3.65 3.59 15.02
CA LEU A 52 -3.75 2.27 14.40
C LEU A 52 -5.00 1.67 15.03
N GLN A 53 -6.07 1.48 14.25
CA GLN A 53 -7.31 0.91 14.77
C GLN A 53 -7.03 -0.53 15.21
N GLY A 54 -6.73 -0.66 16.50
CA GLY A 54 -6.30 -1.87 17.18
C GLY A 54 -6.22 -1.63 18.69
N SER A 55 -7.18 -0.89 19.25
CA SER A 55 -7.24 -0.59 20.70
C SER A 55 -7.62 -1.81 21.56
N SER A 56 -7.75 -2.99 20.94
CA SER A 56 -7.88 -4.28 21.62
C SER A 56 -6.75 -5.19 21.15
N SER A 57 -6.17 -5.98 22.05
CA SER A 57 -5.06 -6.93 21.81
C SER A 57 -5.34 -8.03 20.78
N ARG A 58 -6.41 -7.91 19.97
CA ARG A 58 -6.89 -8.90 18.99
C ARG A 58 -6.88 -8.38 17.54
N GLN A 59 -6.56 -7.10 17.29
CA GLN A 59 -6.56 -6.52 15.95
C GLN A 59 -5.14 -6.22 15.48
N ARG A 60 -4.81 -6.67 14.26
CA ARG A 60 -3.52 -6.38 13.63
C ARG A 60 -3.48 -4.89 13.24
N PRO A 61 -2.34 -4.20 13.42
CA PRO A 61 -2.20 -2.83 12.97
C PRO A 61 -2.32 -2.77 11.45
N TYR A 62 -2.94 -1.69 10.97
CA TYR A 62 -3.08 -1.38 9.55
C TYR A 62 -3.04 0.13 9.32
N LEU A 63 -2.77 0.55 8.10
CA LEU A 63 -2.77 1.95 7.71
C LEU A 63 -4.21 2.41 7.48
N THR A 64 -4.74 3.26 8.36
CA THR A 64 -5.98 4.01 8.11
C THR A 64 -5.69 5.17 7.16
N THR A 65 -6.75 5.79 6.62
CA THR A 65 -6.65 7.01 5.79
C THR A 65 -5.82 8.11 6.48
N GLU A 66 -6.02 8.31 7.78
CA GLU A 66 -5.28 9.30 8.58
C GLU A 66 -3.81 8.90 8.77
N ALA A 67 -3.55 7.59 8.98
CA ALA A 67 -2.20 7.06 9.10
C ALA A 67 -1.40 7.25 7.82
N VAL A 68 -2.03 6.97 6.67
CA VAL A 68 -1.44 7.19 5.36
C VAL A 68 -1.07 8.66 5.15
N ALA A 69 -1.98 9.59 5.50
CA ALA A 69 -1.72 11.02 5.37
C ALA A 69 -0.54 11.51 6.23
N ALA A 70 -0.21 10.80 7.31
CA ALA A 70 0.88 11.12 8.23
C ALA A 70 2.24 10.48 7.87
N LEU A 71 2.30 9.60 6.85
CA LEU A 71 3.54 8.89 6.51
C LEU A 71 4.67 9.85 6.13
N PRO A 72 5.92 9.68 6.61
CA PRO A 72 7.02 10.58 6.29
C PRO A 72 7.41 10.53 4.81
N CYS A 73 7.57 11.69 4.17
CA CYS A 73 7.95 11.74 2.75
C CYS A 73 9.31 11.10 2.48
N GLN A 74 10.28 11.31 3.37
CA GLN A 74 11.61 10.72 3.23
C GLN A 74 11.56 9.19 3.20
N LEU A 75 10.70 8.58 4.02
CA LEU A 75 10.51 7.14 4.02
C LEU A 75 9.84 6.65 2.73
N LEU A 76 8.76 7.32 2.31
CA LEU A 76 8.06 6.96 1.07
C LEU A 76 8.98 7.04 -0.14
N GLN A 77 9.78 8.09 -0.24
CA GLN A 77 10.79 8.26 -1.29
C GLN A 77 11.86 7.18 -1.22
N ALA A 78 12.41 6.89 -0.04
CA ALA A 78 13.46 5.87 0.11
C ALA A 78 12.98 4.46 -0.26
N ILE A 79 11.75 4.08 0.14
CA ILE A 79 11.14 2.80 -0.25
C ILE A 79 10.93 2.77 -1.76
N ASP A 80 10.29 3.80 -2.30
CA ASP A 80 9.92 3.86 -3.71
C ASP A 80 11.14 3.85 -4.64
N ASP A 81 12.19 4.59 -4.29
CA ASP A 81 13.47 4.59 -5.01
C ASP A 81 14.07 3.19 -5.12
N ARG A 82 13.97 2.38 -4.07
CA ARG A 82 14.51 1.02 -4.04
C ARG A 82 13.71 0.09 -4.94
N TRP A 83 12.37 0.15 -4.84
CA TRP A 83 11.46 -0.57 -5.73
C TRP A 83 11.69 -0.22 -7.20
N GLN A 84 11.77 1.09 -7.52
CA GLN A 84 11.99 1.55 -8.89
C GLN A 84 13.34 1.09 -9.44
N ARG A 85 14.43 1.15 -8.66
CA ARG A 85 15.76 0.72 -9.12
C ARG A 85 15.80 -0.77 -9.41
N ALA A 86 15.28 -1.61 -8.51
CA ALA A 86 15.32 -3.06 -8.67
C ALA A 86 14.42 -3.56 -9.80
N SER A 87 13.27 -2.91 -10.01
CA SER A 87 12.28 -3.33 -11.02
C SER A 87 12.39 -2.56 -12.35
N GLY A 88 13.37 -1.67 -12.52
CA GLY A 88 13.46 -0.81 -13.71
C GLY A 88 12.27 0.15 -13.87
N GLY A 89 11.65 0.56 -12.76
CA GLY A 89 10.46 1.42 -12.74
C GLY A 89 9.13 0.69 -12.99
N HIS A 90 9.15 -0.65 -13.02
CA HIS A 90 7.95 -1.48 -13.20
C HIS A 90 7.10 -1.53 -11.93
N PHE A 91 7.74 -1.58 -10.76
CA PHE A 91 7.11 -1.54 -9.44
C PHE A 91 7.48 -0.28 -8.66
N GLY A 92 6.74 -0.05 -7.58
CA GLY A 92 6.89 1.10 -6.70
C GLY A 92 5.63 1.96 -6.63
N PHE A 93 5.57 2.76 -5.57
CA PHE A 93 4.52 3.78 -5.39
C PHE A 93 4.47 4.79 -6.52
N SER A 94 5.62 5.05 -7.16
CA SER A 94 5.72 5.90 -8.32
C SER A 94 4.99 5.33 -9.54
N ALA A 95 5.06 4.01 -9.75
CA ALA A 95 4.34 3.33 -10.82
C ALA A 95 2.83 3.35 -10.54
N GLN A 96 2.41 3.08 -9.30
CA GLN A 96 1.01 3.16 -8.88
C GLN A 96 0.45 4.59 -9.04
N LEU A 97 1.19 5.61 -8.60
CA LEU A 97 0.76 6.99 -8.71
C LEU A 97 0.61 7.43 -10.17
N GLN A 98 1.48 6.95 -11.07
CA GLN A 98 1.35 7.26 -12.50
C GLN A 98 0.04 6.69 -13.06
N ILE A 99 -0.23 5.40 -12.81
CA ILE A 99 -1.47 4.74 -13.27
C ILE A 99 -2.70 5.45 -12.70
N TYR A 100 -2.66 5.81 -11.41
CA TYR A 100 -3.73 6.57 -10.78
C TYR A 100 -3.96 7.93 -11.45
N ALA A 101 -2.90 8.69 -11.70
CA ALA A 101 -2.98 10.01 -12.34
C ALA A 101 -3.53 9.91 -13.77
N ASP A 102 -3.09 8.93 -14.55
CA ASP A 102 -3.55 8.71 -15.92
C ASP A 102 -5.07 8.40 -15.95
N LEU A 103 -5.57 7.65 -14.96
CA LEU A 103 -6.99 7.35 -14.83
C LEU A 103 -7.84 8.58 -14.49
N LEU A 104 -7.33 9.49 -13.65
CA LEU A 104 -8.06 10.72 -13.28
C LEU A 104 -8.35 11.64 -14.47
N GLU A 105 -7.63 11.48 -15.59
CA GLU A 105 -7.91 12.25 -16.82
C GLU A 105 -9.18 11.78 -17.55
N THR A 106 -9.62 10.55 -17.28
CA THR A 106 -10.69 9.88 -18.04
C THR A 106 -11.83 9.35 -17.18
N VAL A 107 -11.62 9.19 -15.88
CA VAL A 107 -12.57 8.63 -14.92
C VAL A 107 -12.73 9.56 -13.74
N ASP A 108 -13.97 9.96 -13.45
CA ASP A 108 -14.29 10.69 -12.22
C ASP A 108 -14.02 9.80 -11.00
N PHE A 109 -13.13 10.25 -10.13
CA PHE A 109 -12.81 9.53 -8.90
C PHE A 109 -13.63 10.06 -7.73
N ASP A 110 -14.49 9.20 -7.19
CA ASP A 110 -15.21 9.47 -5.93
C ASP A 110 -14.68 8.54 -4.82
N PRO A 111 -13.94 9.07 -3.82
CA PRO A 111 -13.43 8.27 -2.71
C PRO A 111 -14.54 7.68 -1.84
N ASN A 112 -15.76 8.19 -1.91
CA ASN A 112 -16.92 7.70 -1.16
C ASN A 112 -17.74 6.67 -1.94
N LEU A 113 -17.32 6.34 -3.17
CA LEU A 113 -18.04 5.40 -4.01
C LEU A 113 -17.96 3.99 -3.42
N ASN A 114 -19.03 3.58 -2.76
CA ASN A 114 -19.23 2.22 -2.26
C ASN A 114 -19.99 1.37 -3.27
N ASN A 115 -19.59 1.39 -4.55
CA ASN A 115 -20.21 0.58 -5.58
C ASN A 115 -19.49 -0.76 -5.75
N TRP A 116 -20.02 -1.79 -5.12
CA TRP A 116 -19.51 -3.16 -5.18
C TRP A 116 -19.74 -3.87 -6.52
N SER A 117 -20.56 -3.29 -7.40
CA SER A 117 -20.88 -3.86 -8.71
C SER A 117 -19.89 -3.41 -9.80
N THR A 118 -19.13 -2.34 -9.55
CA THR A 118 -18.15 -1.82 -10.51
C THR A 118 -16.87 -1.43 -9.78
N PRO A 119 -15.88 -2.33 -9.68
CA PRO A 119 -14.59 -2.00 -9.08
C PRO A 119 -13.89 -0.89 -9.87
N HIS A 120 -13.10 -0.06 -9.18
CA HIS A 120 -12.39 1.04 -9.82
C HIS A 120 -11.33 0.50 -10.82
N PRO A 121 -11.20 1.06 -12.04
CA PRO A 121 -10.28 0.57 -13.08
C PRO A 121 -8.83 0.43 -12.62
N PHE A 122 -8.40 1.29 -11.69
CA PHE A 122 -7.08 1.19 -11.05
C PHE A 122 -6.76 -0.24 -10.60
N PHE A 123 -7.70 -0.93 -9.95
CA PHE A 123 -7.47 -2.29 -9.45
C PHE A 123 -7.27 -3.31 -10.58
N GLU A 124 -7.89 -3.09 -11.74
CA GLU A 124 -7.66 -3.91 -12.91
C GLU A 124 -6.27 -3.64 -13.51
N ASP A 125 -5.92 -2.37 -13.69
CA ASP A 125 -4.66 -1.94 -14.32
C ASP A 125 -3.42 -2.41 -13.55
N VAL A 126 -3.48 -2.40 -12.22
CA VAL A 126 -2.39 -2.91 -11.37
C VAL A 126 -2.52 -4.41 -11.10
N GLY A 127 -3.50 -5.13 -11.67
CA GLY A 127 -3.66 -6.58 -11.53
C GLY A 127 -4.19 -7.07 -10.19
N TRP A 128 -4.81 -6.19 -9.40
CA TRP A 128 -5.35 -6.49 -8.07
C TRP A 128 -6.77 -7.05 -8.11
N LEU A 129 -7.47 -6.88 -9.23
CA LEU A 129 -8.85 -7.28 -9.38
C LEU A 129 -8.99 -8.76 -9.80
N MET A 130 -9.96 -9.44 -9.19
CA MET A 130 -10.50 -10.72 -9.66
C MET A 130 -11.91 -10.48 -10.21
N LEU A 131 -12.10 -10.75 -11.50
CA LEU A 131 -13.39 -10.71 -12.16
C LEU A 131 -14.04 -12.10 -12.18
N VAL A 132 -15.33 -12.17 -11.86
CA VAL A 132 -16.10 -13.41 -11.99
C VAL A 132 -16.71 -13.46 -13.38
N ALA A 133 -16.26 -14.38 -14.24
CA ALA A 133 -16.69 -14.47 -15.64
C ALA A 133 -18.22 -14.52 -15.89
N LEU A 134 -19.01 -14.92 -14.88
CA LEU A 134 -20.47 -15.09 -14.99
C LEU A 134 -21.29 -13.98 -14.31
N ARG A 135 -20.65 -12.98 -13.69
CA ARG A 135 -21.32 -11.88 -12.98
C ARG A 135 -20.49 -10.60 -13.11
N PRO A 136 -21.09 -9.41 -13.28
CA PRO A 136 -20.37 -8.14 -13.23
C PRO A 136 -20.04 -7.79 -11.76
N ILE A 137 -19.33 -8.66 -11.07
CA ILE A 137 -18.89 -8.47 -9.70
C ILE A 137 -17.39 -8.78 -9.70
N GLY A 138 -16.60 -7.78 -9.32
CA GLY A 138 -15.18 -7.92 -9.11
C GLY A 138 -14.84 -7.72 -7.65
N PHE A 139 -13.90 -8.49 -7.14
CA PHE A 139 -13.36 -8.35 -5.78
C PHE A 139 -11.85 -8.35 -5.84
N LEU A 140 -11.20 -7.75 -4.84
CA LEU A 140 -9.75 -7.79 -4.75
C LEU A 140 -9.28 -9.23 -4.57
N ARG A 141 -8.23 -9.62 -5.30
CA ARG A 141 -7.56 -10.92 -5.13
C ARG A 141 -7.16 -11.13 -3.67
N PHE A 142 -7.11 -12.37 -3.23
CA PHE A 142 -6.46 -12.66 -1.95
C PHE A 142 -4.96 -12.38 -2.10
N TYR A 143 -4.32 -11.91 -1.03
CA TYR A 143 -2.90 -11.53 -1.06
C TYR A 143 -2.00 -12.68 -1.55
N ASN A 144 -2.29 -13.90 -1.10
CA ASN A 144 -1.57 -15.10 -1.50
C ASN A 144 -1.87 -15.58 -2.95
N TRP A 145 -2.70 -14.84 -3.70
CA TRP A 145 -2.98 -15.05 -5.12
C TRP A 145 -2.49 -13.88 -5.97
N LEU A 146 -1.69 -12.97 -5.40
CA LEU A 146 -0.93 -11.99 -6.15
C LEU A 146 0.30 -12.65 -6.77
N GLU A 147 0.78 -12.08 -7.88
CA GLU A 147 1.97 -12.56 -8.58
C GLU A 147 3.17 -11.77 -8.06
N PHE A 148 4.23 -12.47 -7.64
CA PHE A 148 5.43 -11.90 -7.03
C PHE A 148 6.64 -12.10 -7.95
N ASP A 149 6.49 -11.66 -9.19
CA ASP A 149 7.52 -11.68 -10.23
C ASP A 149 7.32 -10.50 -11.19
N LEU A 150 8.25 -10.32 -12.12
CA LEU A 150 8.20 -9.21 -13.09
C LEU A 150 7.18 -9.40 -14.23
N ASP A 151 6.55 -10.58 -14.36
CA ASP A 151 5.45 -10.78 -15.32
C ASP A 151 4.14 -10.15 -14.82
N ALA A 152 4.06 -9.81 -13.54
CA ALA A 152 2.93 -9.05 -12.98
C ALA A 152 2.78 -7.67 -13.64
N PRO A 153 1.57 -7.08 -13.66
CA PRO A 153 1.35 -5.76 -14.27
C PRO A 153 2.18 -4.64 -13.63
N LYS A 154 2.42 -3.57 -14.40
CA LYS A 154 3.08 -2.36 -13.87
C LYS A 154 2.31 -1.83 -12.65
N GLY A 155 3.03 -1.45 -11.59
CA GLY A 155 2.44 -0.95 -10.35
C GLY A 155 1.82 -2.02 -9.45
N HIS A 156 1.90 -3.31 -9.79
CA HIS A 156 1.35 -4.40 -8.98
C HIS A 156 1.89 -4.40 -7.54
N LEU A 157 3.17 -4.12 -7.37
CA LEU A 157 3.85 -4.08 -6.07
C LEU A 157 4.42 -2.67 -5.78
N PRO A 158 4.56 -2.28 -4.50
CA PRO A 158 4.15 -3.00 -3.30
C PRO A 158 2.62 -2.98 -3.06
N ALA A 159 2.06 -4.07 -2.55
CA ALA A 159 0.64 -4.28 -2.36
C ALA A 159 0.24 -4.40 -0.88
N LEU A 160 1.02 -5.07 -0.02
CA LEU A 160 0.55 -5.49 1.31
C LEU A 160 0.08 -4.34 2.21
N TRP A 161 0.62 -3.13 2.02
CA TRP A 161 0.14 -1.92 2.71
C TRP A 161 -1.38 -1.71 2.56
N TYR A 162 -1.95 -2.10 1.42
CA TYR A 162 -3.37 -2.07 1.13
C TYR A 162 -4.07 -3.38 1.55
N TRP A 163 -3.45 -4.54 1.38
CA TRP A 163 -4.09 -5.83 1.71
C TRP A 163 -4.25 -6.04 3.21
N LYS A 164 -3.37 -5.50 4.05
CA LYS A 164 -3.44 -5.68 5.51
C LYS A 164 -4.57 -4.83 6.08
N ILE A 165 -5.72 -5.44 6.39
CA ILE A 165 -6.85 -4.79 7.07
C ILE A 165 -7.41 -5.66 8.20
N PRO A 166 -8.05 -5.09 9.24
CA PRO A 166 -8.72 -5.86 10.27
C PRO A 166 -9.83 -6.71 9.65
N ARG A 167 -10.05 -7.90 10.20
CA ARG A 167 -11.09 -8.80 9.73
C ARG A 167 -12.47 -8.13 9.70
N LEU A 168 -12.79 -7.34 10.73
CA LEU A 168 -14.09 -6.67 10.82
C LEU A 168 -14.26 -5.60 9.73
N GLU A 169 -13.21 -4.83 9.44
CA GLU A 169 -13.19 -3.87 8.32
C GLU A 169 -13.36 -4.59 6.98
N SER A 170 -12.67 -5.72 6.80
CA SER A 170 -12.85 -6.57 5.61
C SER A 170 -14.31 -7.01 5.41
N LEU A 171 -15.03 -7.35 6.49
CA LEU A 171 -16.46 -7.67 6.41
C LEU A 171 -17.32 -6.45 6.06
N GLN A 172 -17.02 -5.27 6.62
CA GLN A 172 -17.72 -4.02 6.29
C GLN A 172 -17.55 -3.64 4.81
N MET A 173 -16.41 -4.01 4.20
CA MET A 173 -16.12 -3.85 2.78
C MET A 173 -16.63 -5.02 1.91
N GLY A 174 -17.57 -5.81 2.41
CA GLY A 174 -18.20 -6.92 1.69
C GLY A 174 -17.35 -8.19 1.54
N GLY A 175 -16.25 -8.29 2.28
CA GLY A 175 -15.37 -9.47 2.29
C GLY A 175 -15.74 -10.52 3.33
N PHE A 176 -14.92 -11.57 3.41
CA PHE A 176 -15.19 -12.78 4.20
C PHE A 176 -14.32 -12.89 5.46
N LEU A 177 -14.15 -11.79 6.21
CA LEU A 177 -13.32 -11.74 7.44
C LEU A 177 -11.86 -12.21 7.24
N THR A 178 -11.36 -12.22 6.01
CA THR A 178 -9.98 -12.67 5.70
C THR A 178 -8.96 -11.63 6.14
N GLY A 179 -9.29 -10.34 5.94
CA GLY A 179 -8.40 -9.23 6.23
C GLY A 179 -7.24 -9.07 5.24
N GLN A 180 -7.27 -9.81 4.11
CA GLN A 180 -6.24 -9.85 3.06
C GLN A 180 -6.83 -10.19 1.69
N GLY A 181 -7.88 -9.46 1.27
CA GLY A 181 -8.53 -9.62 -0.03
C GLY A 181 -9.94 -10.23 0.04
N GLY A 182 -10.57 -10.41 -1.11
CA GLY A 182 -11.96 -10.86 -1.24
C GLY A 182 -13.01 -9.82 -0.86
N CYS A 183 -12.61 -8.58 -0.57
CA CYS A 183 -13.49 -7.42 -0.39
C CYS A 183 -13.50 -6.53 -1.64
N PHE A 184 -14.35 -5.50 -1.65
CA PHE A 184 -14.46 -4.56 -2.76
C PHE A 184 -13.43 -3.42 -2.74
N GLY A 185 -12.61 -3.35 -1.68
CA GLY A 185 -11.62 -2.32 -1.48
C GLY A 185 -12.13 -1.08 -0.74
N ASP A 186 -11.21 -0.16 -0.52
CA ASP A 186 -11.37 1.12 0.16
C ASP A 186 -10.74 2.21 -0.74
N LEU A 187 -11.58 2.95 -1.46
CA LEU A 187 -11.14 4.00 -2.39
C LEU A 187 -10.64 5.24 -1.65
N ALA A 188 -11.20 5.56 -0.47
CA ALA A 188 -10.72 6.68 0.34
C ALA A 188 -9.29 6.46 0.82
N ARG A 189 -8.93 5.23 1.22
CA ARG A 189 -7.56 4.91 1.60
C ARG A 189 -6.59 4.88 0.42
N LEU A 190 -7.05 4.38 -0.74
CA LEU A 190 -6.26 4.45 -1.98
C LEU A 190 -5.94 5.91 -2.33
N ASP A 191 -6.96 6.77 -2.37
CA ASP A 191 -6.83 8.19 -2.68
C ASP A 191 -5.91 8.91 -1.69
N ALA A 192 -6.06 8.65 -0.39
CA ALA A 192 -5.18 9.23 0.62
C ALA A 192 -3.70 8.87 0.39
N MET A 193 -3.41 7.64 -0.05
CA MET A 193 -2.04 7.24 -0.38
C MET A 193 -1.54 7.98 -1.61
N MET A 194 -2.33 8.02 -2.69
CA MET A 194 -1.94 8.70 -3.93
C MET A 194 -1.76 10.21 -3.73
N LEU A 195 -2.63 10.86 -2.96
CA LEU A 195 -2.49 12.25 -2.55
C LEU A 195 -1.25 12.48 -1.70
N ARG A 196 -0.94 11.56 -0.77
CA ARG A 196 0.26 11.66 0.06
C ARG A 196 1.52 11.60 -0.80
N LEU A 197 1.60 10.64 -1.70
CA LEU A 197 2.71 10.45 -2.64
C LEU A 197 2.91 11.68 -3.54
N SER A 198 1.81 12.19 -4.12
CA SER A 198 1.82 13.39 -4.97
C SER A 198 2.39 14.61 -4.23
N ARG A 199 1.93 14.86 -2.99
CA ARG A 199 2.46 15.96 -2.15
C ARG A 199 3.93 15.76 -1.79
N CYS A 200 4.37 14.54 -1.52
CA CYS A 200 5.78 14.26 -1.20
C CYS A 200 6.71 14.53 -2.39
N ARG A 201 6.27 14.23 -3.62
CA ARG A 201 7.06 14.57 -4.83
C ARG A 201 7.21 16.09 -5.02
N GLN A 202 6.16 16.87 -4.75
CA GLN A 202 6.21 18.33 -4.89
C GLN A 202 7.15 19.03 -3.88
N ILE A 203 7.44 18.40 -2.74
CA ILE A 203 8.33 18.95 -1.70
C ILE A 203 9.82 18.67 -2.02
N GLY A 204 10.12 17.67 -2.84
CA GLY A 204 11.48 17.26 -3.20
C GLY A 204 11.96 17.73 -4.58
N GLY A 205 11.16 18.52 -5.29
CA GLY A 205 11.48 19.10 -6.60
C GLY A 205 12.02 20.52 -6.54
#